data_AF-A0A377LZL5-F1
#
_entry.id   AF-A0A377LZL5-F1
#
_cell.length_a   1.000
_cell.length_b   1.000
_cell.length_c   1.000
_cell.angle_alpha   90.00
_cell.angle_beta   90.00
_cell.angle_gamma   90.00
#
_symmetry.space_group_name_H-M   'P 1'
#
loop_
_entity.id
_entity.type
_entity.pdbx_description
1 polymer ?
#
loop_
_entity_poly.entity_id
_entity_poly.type
_entity_poly.pdbx_seq_one_letter_code
_entity_poly.pdbx_strand_id
1 'polypeptide(L)'
;MRAFPQIVLARELNLNQIRDIHQATDATIEFFIHGALCVAYSGQCNISHAQTGRSANRGDCSQACRLPYTLKDDQGRVVAFEKHLLSMKDNDQTANLGALIDAGVRSFKIEGRYKDMSYVKNITAHYRQMLDAIIEARGDLARASAGRTEHFFIPSTDKTFHRGSTDYFVNARKGDIGAFDSPKFIGLPVGEVLKVAKDYLDVSVTEPLANGDGLNVMIKREVVGFRANTVEKTGENRYRVWPKRDACRSL
;
A
#
# COMPACT_ATOMS: atom_id res chain seq x y z
N MET A 1 -6.58 33.22 20.15
CA MET A 1 -6.60 32.19 19.09
C MET A 1 -6.80 30.83 19.75
N ARG A 2 -7.73 30.00 19.27
CA ARG A 2 -7.80 28.60 19.72
C ARG A 2 -6.63 27.87 19.06
N ALA A 3 -5.58 27.60 19.82
CA ALA A 3 -4.48 26.75 19.35
C ALA A 3 -5.02 25.33 19.13
N PHE A 4 -4.81 24.76 17.95
CA PHE A 4 -5.14 23.37 17.71
C PHE A 4 -4.08 22.49 18.41
N PRO A 5 -4.47 21.50 19.23
CA PRO A 5 -3.51 20.68 19.96
C PRO A 5 -2.70 19.76 19.02
N GLN A 6 -3.25 19.44 17.86
CA GLN A 6 -2.61 18.61 16.84
C GLN A 6 -3.03 19.11 15.45
N ILE A 7 -2.07 19.08 14.51
CA ILE A 7 -2.30 19.36 13.09
C ILE A 7 -1.89 18.15 12.25
N VAL A 8 -2.68 17.83 11.23
CA VAL A 8 -2.35 16.77 10.27
C VAL A 8 -1.78 17.42 9.03
N LEU A 9 -0.52 17.15 8.75
CA LEU A 9 0.17 17.72 7.60
C LEU A 9 -0.22 17.01 6.30
N ALA A 10 -0.14 17.75 5.20
CA ALA A 10 -0.38 17.24 3.87
C ALA A 10 0.74 16.26 3.47
N ARG A 11 0.39 15.21 2.71
CA ARG A 11 1.32 14.09 2.40
C ARG A 11 2.43 14.50 1.44
N GLU A 12 2.22 15.61 0.74
CA GLU A 12 3.09 16.22 -0.25
C GLU A 12 4.28 17.03 0.31
N LEU A 13 4.34 17.23 1.64
CA LEU A 13 5.41 18.00 2.26
C LEU A 13 6.70 17.18 2.36
N ASN A 14 7.83 17.85 2.12
CA ASN A 14 9.16 17.29 2.35
C ASN A 14 9.65 17.54 3.80
N LEU A 15 10.73 16.88 4.20
CA LEU A 15 11.30 16.98 5.55
C LEU A 15 11.62 18.42 5.99
N ASN A 16 12.10 19.26 5.08
CA ASN A 16 12.46 20.64 5.42
C ASN A 16 11.19 21.47 5.70
N GLN A 17 10.17 21.34 4.86
CA GLN A 17 8.89 22.00 5.07
C GLN A 17 8.22 21.54 6.37
N ILE A 18 8.30 20.25 6.71
CA ILE A 18 7.78 19.72 7.98
C ILE A 18 8.52 20.36 9.16
N ARG A 19 9.85 20.48 9.07
CA ARG A 19 10.68 21.12 10.11
C ARG A 19 10.37 22.61 10.26
N ASP A 20 10.20 23.32 9.16
CA ASP A 20 9.85 24.75 9.19
C ASP A 20 8.48 24.96 9.87
N ILE A 21 7.51 24.08 9.59
CA ILE A 21 6.20 24.11 10.25
C ILE A 21 6.34 23.79 11.73
N HIS A 22 7.14 22.77 12.10
CA HIS A 22 7.39 22.42 13.49
C HIS A 22 7.97 23.60 14.29
N GLN A 23 8.91 24.35 13.70
CA GLN A 23 9.49 25.53 14.35
C GLN A 23 8.50 26.69 14.51
N ALA A 24 7.44 26.72 13.70
CA ALA A 24 6.42 27.77 13.70
C ALA A 24 5.18 27.44 14.54
N THR A 25 5.13 26.27 15.20
CA THR A 25 3.95 25.85 15.96
C THR A 25 4.27 24.99 17.18
N ASP A 26 3.50 25.19 18.25
CA ASP A 26 3.50 24.30 19.42
C ASP A 26 2.57 23.09 19.24
N ALA A 27 1.81 23.02 18.13
CA ALA A 27 0.89 21.92 17.87
C ALA A 27 1.65 20.62 17.59
N THR A 28 1.11 19.50 18.08
CA THR A 28 1.63 18.18 17.72
C THR A 28 1.46 17.95 16.21
N ILE A 29 2.52 17.52 15.53
CA ILE A 29 2.47 17.21 14.11
C ILE A 29 2.11 15.73 13.90
N GLU A 30 1.06 15.51 13.13
CA GLU A 30 0.66 14.21 12.59
C GLU A 30 0.98 14.11 11.09
N PHE A 31 1.58 13.00 10.65
CA PHE A 31 1.94 12.77 9.25
C PHE A 31 1.57 11.36 8.77
N PHE A 32 1.12 11.23 7.51
CA PHE A 32 0.82 9.92 6.93
C PHE A 32 2.10 9.20 6.51
N ILE A 33 2.26 7.97 6.99
CA ILE A 33 3.44 7.14 6.74
C ILE A 33 3.19 5.92 5.87
N HIS A 34 1.92 5.50 5.72
CA HIS A 34 1.63 4.28 4.97
C HIS A 34 0.26 4.27 4.30
N GLY A 35 0.17 3.57 3.17
CA GLY A 35 -1.08 3.26 2.44
C GLY A 35 -1.36 4.21 1.28
N ALA A 36 -2.58 4.17 0.73
CA ALA A 36 -2.89 4.73 -0.59
C ALA A 36 -2.54 6.22 -0.73
N LEU A 37 -1.68 6.57 -1.70
CA LEU A 37 -1.48 7.95 -2.14
C LEU A 37 -2.62 8.40 -3.05
N CYS A 38 -3.00 9.67 -2.88
CA CYS A 38 -3.99 10.32 -3.72
C CYS A 38 -3.30 11.07 -4.85
N VAL A 39 -3.85 10.97 -6.07
CA VAL A 39 -3.41 11.78 -7.21
C VAL A 39 -3.79 13.26 -7.05
N ALA A 40 -4.80 13.54 -6.24
CA ALA A 40 -5.19 14.90 -5.91
C ALA A 40 -4.28 15.51 -4.84
N TYR A 41 -3.90 16.77 -5.04
CA TYR A 41 -3.06 17.53 -4.14
C TYR A 41 -3.88 18.13 -2.99
N SER A 42 -3.31 18.19 -1.79
CA SER A 42 -3.91 18.77 -0.59
C SER A 42 -5.33 18.27 -0.26
N GLY A 43 -5.62 17.02 -0.64
CA GLY A 43 -6.93 16.40 -0.44
C GLY A 43 -8.06 17.03 -1.25
N GLN A 44 -7.77 17.86 -2.27
CA GLN A 44 -8.77 18.53 -3.09
C GLN A 44 -9.08 17.73 -4.36
N CYS A 45 -9.99 16.75 -4.24
CA CYS A 45 -10.37 15.86 -5.32
C CYS A 45 -11.79 16.18 -5.84
N ASN A 46 -11.87 16.84 -7.00
CA ASN A 46 -13.14 17.21 -7.63
C ASN A 46 -13.64 16.19 -8.66
N ILE A 47 -12.76 15.31 -9.17
CA ILE A 47 -13.11 14.30 -10.18
C ILE A 47 -14.23 13.36 -9.71
N SER A 48 -14.17 12.95 -8.44
CA SER A 48 -15.19 12.08 -7.83
C SER A 48 -16.57 12.73 -7.88
N HIS A 49 -16.65 14.00 -7.50
CA HIS A 49 -17.92 14.72 -7.46
C HIS A 49 -18.45 15.01 -8.86
N ALA A 50 -17.57 15.47 -9.76
CA ALA A 50 -17.94 15.79 -11.13
C ALA A 50 -18.48 14.58 -11.91
N GLN A 51 -17.92 13.38 -11.70
CA GLN A 51 -18.31 12.19 -12.45
C GLN A 51 -19.47 11.41 -11.82
N THR A 52 -19.56 11.37 -10.49
CA THR A 52 -20.51 10.46 -9.81
C THR A 52 -21.38 11.14 -8.75
N GLY A 53 -21.25 12.46 -8.56
CA GLY A 53 -21.89 13.20 -7.47
C GLY A 53 -21.27 12.97 -6.07
N ARG A 54 -20.39 11.97 -5.92
CA ARG A 54 -19.79 11.57 -4.63
C ARG A 54 -18.59 12.43 -4.29
N SER A 55 -18.56 13.05 -3.10
CA SER A 55 -17.49 13.99 -2.73
C SER A 55 -16.37 13.31 -1.94
N ALA A 56 -15.21 13.12 -2.59
CA ALA A 56 -14.01 12.61 -1.93
C ALA A 56 -13.56 13.52 -0.76
N ASN A 57 -13.74 14.84 -0.90
CA ASN A 57 -13.41 15.84 0.13
C ASN A 57 -14.32 15.76 1.38
N ARG A 58 -15.46 15.07 1.26
CA ARG A 58 -16.39 14.78 2.38
C ARG A 58 -16.33 13.32 2.81
N GLY A 59 -15.27 12.62 2.44
CA GLY A 59 -15.10 11.23 2.81
C GLY A 59 -16.01 10.28 2.03
N ASP A 60 -16.47 10.62 0.81
CA ASP A 60 -17.17 9.71 -0.09
C ASP A 60 -16.46 9.62 -1.45
N CYS A 61 -15.28 9.00 -1.47
CA CYS A 61 -14.45 8.87 -2.67
C CYS A 61 -14.97 7.76 -3.59
N SER A 62 -15.17 8.08 -4.87
CA SER A 62 -15.56 7.11 -5.90
C SER A 62 -14.42 6.23 -6.41
N GLN A 63 -13.16 6.55 -6.07
CA GLN A 63 -11.95 5.90 -6.59
C GLN A 63 -11.81 6.00 -8.13
N ALA A 64 -12.33 7.07 -8.74
CA ALA A 64 -12.23 7.31 -10.19
C ALA A 64 -10.77 7.20 -10.71
N CYS A 65 -9.80 7.70 -9.94
CA CYS A 65 -8.37 7.59 -10.31
C CYS A 65 -7.84 6.15 -10.44
N ARG A 66 -8.61 5.14 -10.01
CA ARG A 66 -8.28 3.71 -10.11
C ARG A 66 -8.93 3.05 -11.33
N LEU A 67 -9.77 3.74 -12.09
CA LEU A 67 -10.39 3.21 -13.30
C LEU A 67 -9.38 3.15 -14.47
N PRO A 68 -9.60 2.28 -15.46
CA PRO A 68 -8.81 2.28 -16.69
C PRO A 68 -9.22 3.46 -17.58
N TYR A 69 -8.22 4.04 -18.25
CA TYR A 69 -8.36 5.17 -19.16
C TYR A 69 -7.59 4.92 -20.45
N THR A 70 -8.10 5.47 -21.56
CA THR A 70 -7.39 5.51 -22.85
C THR A 70 -6.93 6.93 -23.11
N LEU A 71 -5.60 7.15 -23.13
CA LEU A 71 -4.98 8.42 -23.46
C LEU A 71 -4.80 8.55 -24.96
N LYS A 72 -5.28 9.67 -25.51
CA LYS A 72 -5.05 10.07 -26.89
C LYS A 72 -4.25 11.36 -26.94
N ASP A 73 -3.39 11.52 -27.94
CA ASP A 73 -2.73 12.79 -28.22
C ASP A 73 -3.66 13.77 -28.95
N ASP A 74 -3.13 14.95 -29.26
CA ASP A 74 -3.84 16.02 -29.96
C ASP A 74 -4.22 15.67 -31.41
N GLN A 75 -3.57 14.67 -32.02
CA GLN A 75 -3.98 14.11 -33.31
C GLN A 75 -4.94 12.91 -33.18
N GLY A 76 -5.37 12.56 -31.97
CA GLY A 76 -6.31 11.47 -31.70
C GLY A 76 -5.68 10.07 -31.72
N ARG A 77 -4.35 9.95 -31.82
CA ARG A 77 -3.64 8.66 -31.78
C ARG A 77 -3.61 8.16 -30.34
N VAL A 78 -3.76 6.84 -30.17
CA VAL A 78 -3.75 6.23 -28.84
C VAL A 78 -2.32 6.12 -28.31
N VAL A 79 -2.04 6.83 -27.22
CA VAL A 79 -0.74 6.81 -26.52
C VAL A 79 -0.73 5.70 -25.46
N ALA A 80 -1.85 5.51 -24.77
CA ALA A 80 -2.04 4.43 -23.81
C ALA A 80 -3.49 3.93 -23.89
N PHE A 81 -3.68 2.62 -23.89
CA PHE A 81 -4.99 1.99 -24.02
C PHE A 81 -5.34 1.22 -22.73
N GLU A 82 -6.50 1.53 -22.14
CA GLU A 82 -7.04 0.87 -20.94
C GLU A 82 -6.02 0.73 -19.79
N LYS A 83 -5.31 1.82 -19.48
CA LYS A 83 -4.32 1.89 -18.39
C LYS A 83 -4.84 2.67 -17.20
N HIS A 84 -4.33 2.38 -16.01
CA HIS A 84 -4.70 3.06 -14.76
C HIS A 84 -3.88 4.33 -14.57
N LEU A 85 -3.96 5.25 -15.53
CA LEU A 85 -3.05 6.41 -15.69
C LEU A 85 -3.01 7.37 -14.49
N LEU A 86 -4.05 7.37 -13.65
CA LEU A 86 -4.16 8.23 -12.47
C LEU A 86 -3.91 7.46 -11.16
N SER A 87 -3.58 6.17 -11.25
CA SER A 87 -3.36 5.31 -10.09
C SER A 87 -1.93 5.47 -9.60
N MET A 88 -1.77 5.91 -8.35
CA MET A 88 -0.46 6.01 -7.70
C MET A 88 -0.12 4.75 -6.91
N LYS A 89 1.19 4.51 -6.74
CA LYS A 89 1.73 3.59 -5.73
C LYS A 89 1.31 3.99 -4.32
N ASP A 90 1.37 3.07 -3.37
CA ASP A 90 1.06 3.35 -1.97
C ASP A 90 2.27 4.03 -1.29
N ASN A 91 2.00 4.90 -0.32
CA ASN A 91 3.02 5.52 0.52
C ASN A 91 3.64 4.45 1.41
N ASP A 92 4.97 4.46 1.53
CA ASP A 92 5.69 3.70 2.55
C ASP A 92 6.88 4.51 3.06
N GLN A 93 6.80 4.90 4.33
CA GLN A 93 7.81 5.72 5.00
C GLN A 93 8.63 4.92 6.01
N THR A 94 8.63 3.57 5.91
CA THR A 94 9.41 2.69 6.79
C THR A 94 10.87 3.16 6.93
N ALA A 95 11.53 3.48 5.81
CA ALA A 95 12.93 3.91 5.79
C ALA A 95 13.15 5.36 6.30
N ASN A 96 12.08 6.15 6.46
CA ASN A 96 12.16 7.58 6.77
C ASN A 96 11.66 7.93 8.17
N LEU A 97 11.30 6.94 9.01
CA LEU A 97 10.75 7.18 10.34
C LEU A 97 11.66 8.04 11.21
N GLY A 98 12.96 7.74 11.27
CA GLY A 98 13.93 8.54 12.02
C GLY A 98 13.96 10.00 11.56
N ALA A 99 14.08 10.22 10.24
CA ALA A 99 14.10 11.55 9.65
C ALA A 99 12.80 12.33 9.90
N LEU A 100 11.64 11.66 9.87
CA LEU A 100 10.34 12.28 10.19
C LEU A 100 10.24 12.66 11.67
N ILE A 101 10.75 11.83 12.59
CA ILE A 101 10.84 12.15 14.02
C ILE A 101 11.72 13.39 14.22
N ASP A 102 12.87 13.44 13.55
CA ASP A 102 13.82 14.56 13.63
C ASP A 102 13.28 15.85 12.99
N ALA A 103 12.38 15.72 12.01
CA ALA A 103 11.65 16.86 11.44
C ALA A 103 10.52 17.39 12.36
N GLY A 104 10.22 16.70 13.46
CA GLY A 104 9.21 17.14 14.45
C GLY A 104 7.90 16.36 14.44
N VAL A 105 7.76 15.31 13.62
CA VAL A 105 6.56 14.46 13.63
C VAL A 105 6.49 13.68 14.94
N ARG A 106 5.30 13.65 15.56
CA ARG A 106 5.05 12.92 16.82
C ARG A 106 3.84 11.99 16.77
N SER A 107 2.93 12.18 15.80
CA SER A 107 1.86 11.22 15.50
C SER A 107 2.04 10.68 14.08
N PHE A 108 1.96 9.35 13.95
CA PHE A 108 2.14 8.66 12.67
C PHE A 108 0.84 8.01 12.23
N LYS A 109 0.38 8.39 11.04
CA LYS A 109 -0.93 8.00 10.52
C LYS A 109 -0.82 6.96 9.41
N ILE A 110 -1.65 5.92 9.50
CA ILE A 110 -1.77 4.87 8.49
C ILE A 110 -3.11 5.04 7.77
N GLU A 111 -3.10 4.98 6.44
CA GLU A 111 -4.32 4.93 5.64
C GLU A 111 -4.93 3.52 5.69
N GLY A 112 -6.03 3.39 6.44
CA GLY A 112 -6.74 2.13 6.68
C GLY A 112 -8.15 2.07 6.06
N ARG A 113 -8.61 3.11 5.36
CA ARG A 113 -9.97 3.13 4.83
C ARG A 113 -10.17 2.03 3.79
N TYR A 114 -11.25 1.25 3.95
CA TYR A 114 -11.57 0.08 3.11
C TYR A 114 -10.51 -1.04 3.15
N LYS A 115 -9.64 -1.07 4.16
CA LYS A 115 -8.68 -2.15 4.37
C LYS A 115 -9.25 -3.19 5.32
N ASP A 116 -8.86 -4.44 5.14
CA ASP A 116 -9.31 -5.55 5.96
C ASP A 116 -8.52 -5.67 7.28
N MET A 117 -8.96 -6.60 8.13
CA MET A 117 -8.32 -6.85 9.42
C MET A 117 -6.85 -7.28 9.27
N SER A 118 -6.53 -8.07 8.23
CA SER A 118 -5.18 -8.57 7.98
C SER A 118 -4.21 -7.41 7.68
N TYR A 119 -4.62 -6.48 6.82
CA TYR A 119 -3.87 -5.26 6.54
C TYR A 119 -3.64 -4.43 7.80
N VAL A 120 -4.69 -4.17 8.57
CA VAL A 120 -4.57 -3.35 9.78
C VAL A 120 -3.61 -3.99 10.78
N LYS A 121 -3.74 -5.29 11.06
CA LYS A 121 -2.84 -6.01 11.96
C LYS A 121 -1.39 -5.95 11.49
N ASN A 122 -1.16 -6.25 10.21
CA ASN A 122 0.17 -6.32 9.64
C ASN A 122 0.90 -4.97 9.63
N ILE A 123 0.25 -3.92 9.11
CA ILE A 123 0.88 -2.61 9.00
C ILE A 123 1.07 -1.96 10.37
N THR A 124 0.10 -2.08 11.28
CA THR A 124 0.26 -1.52 12.63
C THR A 124 1.36 -2.23 13.41
N ALA A 125 1.47 -3.56 13.33
CA ALA A 125 2.56 -4.31 13.94
C ALA A 125 3.93 -3.93 13.36
N HIS A 126 4.05 -3.81 12.03
CA HIS A 126 5.28 -3.37 11.36
C HIS A 126 5.79 -2.04 11.92
N TYR A 127 4.96 -1.00 11.88
CA TYR A 127 5.35 0.33 12.35
C TYR A 127 5.53 0.38 13.87
N ARG A 128 4.80 -0.44 14.63
CA ARG A 128 5.00 -0.54 16.09
C ARG A 128 6.39 -1.09 16.42
N GLN A 129 6.80 -2.18 15.77
CA GLN A 129 8.14 -2.75 15.94
C GLN A 129 9.23 -1.73 15.58
N MET A 130 9.06 -1.00 14.47
CA MET A 130 10.04 0.00 14.04
C MET A 130 10.15 1.19 14.98
N LEU A 131 9.02 1.75 15.42
CA LEU A 131 9.01 2.86 16.36
C LEU A 131 9.52 2.43 17.74
N ASP A 132 9.27 1.19 18.16
CA ASP A 132 9.79 0.65 19.42
C ASP A 132 11.31 0.54 19.41
N ALA A 133 11.87 0.00 18.33
CA ALA A 133 13.32 -0.06 18.14
C ALA A 133 13.96 1.34 18.14
N ILE A 134 13.32 2.32 17.49
CA ILE A 134 13.81 3.71 17.49
C ILE A 134 13.78 4.31 18.90
N ILE A 135 12.68 4.13 19.65
CA ILE A 135 12.56 4.64 21.02
C ILE A 135 13.58 3.98 21.95
N GLU A 136 13.81 2.67 21.83
CA GLU A 136 14.81 1.97 22.64
C GLU A 136 16.24 2.43 22.34
N ALA A 137 16.54 2.73 21.08
CA ALA A 137 17.84 3.26 20.67
C ALA A 137 18.06 4.75 21.03
N ARG A 138 16.99 5.48 21.38
CA ARG A 138 17.01 6.94 21.58
C ARG A 138 16.57 7.33 22.98
N GLY A 139 17.50 7.84 23.79
CA GLY A 139 17.22 8.31 25.15
C GLY A 139 16.37 9.60 25.23
N ASP A 140 16.16 10.32 24.12
CA ASP A 140 15.35 11.54 24.06
C ASP A 140 13.87 11.28 23.78
N LEU A 141 13.47 10.04 23.55
CA LEU A 141 12.10 9.66 23.22
C LEU A 141 11.45 8.81 24.31
N ALA A 142 10.14 8.97 24.46
CA ALA A 142 9.34 8.15 25.34
C ALA A 142 8.01 7.78 24.66
N ARG A 143 7.44 6.64 25.07
CA ARG A 143 6.11 6.23 24.62
C ARG A 143 5.04 7.14 25.22
N ALA A 144 4.11 7.61 24.40
CA ALA A 144 2.90 8.28 24.89
C ALA A 144 1.92 7.30 25.57
N SER A 145 2.00 6.02 25.25
CA SER A 145 1.13 4.96 25.77
C SER A 145 1.78 4.18 26.90
N ALA A 146 1.01 3.77 27.90
CA ALA A 146 1.46 2.88 28.99
C ALA A 146 1.43 1.38 28.65
N GLY A 147 0.76 0.99 27.55
CA GLY A 147 0.55 -0.41 27.18
C GLY A 147 1.70 -1.04 26.39
N ARG A 148 1.69 -2.38 26.34
CA ARG A 148 2.55 -3.20 25.48
C ARG A 148 1.71 -4.05 24.55
N THR A 149 2.24 -4.36 23.38
CA THR A 149 1.61 -5.22 22.38
C THR A 149 2.56 -6.33 22.00
N GLU A 150 2.06 -7.55 21.89
CA GLU A 150 2.80 -8.70 21.40
C GLU A 150 2.26 -9.12 20.03
N HIS A 151 3.15 -9.65 19.19
CA HIS A 151 2.84 -10.05 17.83
C HIS A 151 3.30 -11.50 17.62
N PHE A 152 2.38 -12.39 17.28
CA PHE A 152 2.65 -13.81 17.02
C PHE A 152 2.88 -14.11 15.54
N PHE A 153 3.32 -13.11 14.79
CA PHE A 153 3.64 -13.19 13.36
C PHE A 153 4.72 -12.16 13.02
N ILE A 154 5.43 -12.38 11.91
CA ILE A 154 6.41 -11.42 11.39
C ILE A 154 5.67 -10.49 10.42
N PRO A 155 5.49 -9.20 10.77
CA PRO A 155 4.83 -8.27 9.87
C PRO A 155 5.72 -7.96 8.66
N SER A 156 5.10 -7.74 7.51
CA SER A 156 5.80 -7.37 6.27
C SER A 156 4.89 -6.52 5.41
N THR A 157 5.31 -5.28 5.11
CA THR A 157 4.54 -4.34 4.28
C THR A 157 4.26 -4.90 2.88
N ASP A 158 5.16 -5.72 2.35
CA ASP A 158 5.02 -6.35 1.03
C ASP A 158 4.05 -7.54 0.99
N LYS A 159 3.71 -8.12 2.15
CA LYS A 159 2.79 -9.27 2.26
C LYS A 159 1.34 -8.87 2.50
N THR A 160 1.02 -7.58 2.43
CA THR A 160 -0.36 -7.09 2.47
C THR A 160 -0.70 -6.28 1.21
N PHE A 161 -1.96 -5.93 1.03
CA PHE A 161 -2.40 -5.24 -0.16
C PHE A 161 -1.77 -3.83 -0.32
N HIS A 162 -0.91 -3.67 -1.32
CA HIS A 162 -0.35 -2.40 -1.80
C HIS A 162 -0.31 -2.33 -3.34
N ARG A 163 0.06 -1.19 -3.94
CA ARG A 163 0.13 -0.97 -5.41
C ARG A 163 1.56 -0.72 -5.87
N GLY A 164 2.50 -1.48 -5.30
CA GLY A 164 3.86 -0.98 -5.18
C GLY A 164 3.95 0.11 -4.12
N SER A 165 5.18 0.41 -3.72
CA SER A 165 5.47 1.33 -2.62
C SER A 165 6.33 2.48 -3.11
N THR A 166 6.15 3.66 -2.52
CA THR A 166 6.97 4.84 -2.79
C THR A 166 7.02 5.74 -1.55
N ASP A 167 8.13 6.45 -1.38
CA ASP A 167 8.33 7.48 -0.37
C ASP A 167 8.23 8.91 -0.95
N TYR A 168 7.68 9.01 -2.17
CA TYR A 168 7.67 10.12 -3.14
C TYR A 168 7.97 11.55 -2.66
N PHE A 169 7.42 12.02 -1.53
CA PHE A 169 7.50 13.43 -1.15
C PHE A 169 8.58 13.77 -0.13
N VAL A 170 8.88 12.86 0.79
CA VAL A 170 9.60 13.19 2.04
C VAL A 170 11.05 13.61 1.77
N ASN A 171 11.75 12.88 0.89
CA ASN A 171 13.14 13.17 0.52
C ASN A 171 13.27 14.02 -0.74
N ALA A 172 12.62 13.59 -1.82
CA ALA A 172 12.58 14.28 -3.11
C ALA A 172 11.53 13.63 -4.01
N ARG A 173 10.94 14.42 -4.92
CA ARG A 173 10.03 13.92 -5.94
C ARG A 173 10.72 12.90 -6.84
N LYS A 174 10.06 11.77 -7.06
CA LYS A 174 10.47 10.63 -7.90
C LYS A 174 9.59 10.57 -9.16
N GLY A 175 10.14 10.09 -10.26
CA GLY A 175 9.38 9.88 -11.51
C GLY A 175 8.50 8.63 -11.45
N ASP A 176 8.97 7.55 -10.83
CA ASP A 176 8.28 6.26 -10.79
C ASP A 176 7.30 6.16 -9.60
N ILE A 177 6.15 6.82 -9.74
CA ILE A 177 5.10 6.92 -8.71
C ILE A 177 3.77 6.31 -9.13
N GLY A 178 3.67 5.90 -10.40
CA GLY A 178 2.47 5.33 -11.00
C GLY A 178 2.36 3.84 -10.78
N ALA A 179 1.13 3.36 -10.63
CA ALA A 179 0.75 1.95 -10.69
C ALA A 179 -0.19 1.76 -11.89
N PHE A 180 0.35 1.95 -13.09
CA PHE A 180 -0.43 2.10 -14.32
C PHE A 180 -0.92 0.78 -14.92
N ASP A 181 -0.24 -0.32 -14.63
CA ASP A 181 -0.58 -1.64 -15.18
C ASP A 181 -1.70 -2.33 -14.41
N SER A 182 -1.81 -2.09 -13.11
CA SER A 182 -2.89 -2.64 -12.30
C SER A 182 -3.12 -1.81 -11.03
N PRO A 183 -4.39 -1.54 -10.66
CA PRO A 183 -4.74 -0.93 -9.39
C PRO A 183 -4.96 -2.02 -8.34
N LYS A 184 -4.68 -3.30 -8.64
CA LYS A 184 -4.80 -4.42 -7.71
C LYS A 184 -3.45 -4.72 -7.09
N PHE A 185 -3.47 -5.36 -5.93
CA PHE A 185 -2.27 -5.97 -5.38
C PHE A 185 -1.95 -7.23 -6.18
N ILE A 186 -0.78 -7.23 -6.82
CA ILE A 186 -0.29 -8.34 -7.64
C ILE A 186 0.32 -9.43 -6.75
N GLY A 187 0.73 -9.08 -5.53
CA GLY A 187 1.48 -9.98 -4.65
C GLY A 187 2.98 -9.91 -4.91
N LEU A 188 3.73 -10.63 -4.07
CA LEU A 188 5.14 -10.88 -4.29
C LEU A 188 5.31 -11.97 -5.36
N PRO A 189 6.31 -11.85 -6.26
CA PRO A 189 6.69 -12.95 -7.13
C PRO A 189 7.13 -14.15 -6.27
N VAL A 190 6.39 -15.25 -6.34
CA VAL A 190 6.70 -16.48 -5.58
C VAL A 190 7.22 -17.61 -6.47
N GLY A 191 7.06 -17.51 -7.79
CA GLY A 191 7.45 -18.58 -8.70
C GLY A 191 6.77 -18.52 -10.06
N GLU A 192 6.90 -19.63 -10.79
CA GLU A 192 6.38 -19.83 -12.14
C GLU A 192 5.42 -21.03 -12.20
N VAL A 193 4.38 -20.90 -13.04
CA VAL A 193 3.49 -22.02 -13.37
C VAL A 193 4.16 -22.90 -14.41
N LEU A 194 4.44 -24.14 -14.07
CA LEU A 194 5.05 -25.13 -14.96
C LEU A 194 4.00 -25.84 -15.82
N LYS A 195 2.84 -26.11 -15.25
CA LYS A 195 1.75 -26.84 -15.92
C LYS A 195 0.39 -26.41 -15.37
N VAL A 196 -0.56 -26.21 -16.28
CA VAL A 196 -1.97 -26.03 -15.97
C VAL A 196 -2.71 -27.33 -16.33
N ALA A 197 -3.33 -27.95 -15.34
CA ALA A 197 -4.27 -29.06 -15.54
C ALA A 197 -5.69 -28.60 -15.21
N LYS A 198 -6.67 -29.48 -15.43
CA LYS A 198 -8.10 -29.16 -15.22
C LYS A 198 -8.40 -28.65 -13.81
N ASP A 199 -7.80 -29.28 -12.80
CA ASP A 199 -8.13 -29.04 -11.38
C ASP A 199 -6.92 -28.58 -10.54
N TYR A 200 -5.72 -28.53 -11.13
CA TYR A 200 -4.49 -28.18 -10.42
C TYR A 200 -3.48 -27.44 -11.29
N LEU A 201 -2.53 -26.81 -10.60
CA LEU A 201 -1.34 -26.17 -11.17
C LEU A 201 -0.11 -26.87 -10.61
N ASP A 202 0.85 -27.25 -11.46
CA ASP A 202 2.20 -27.57 -10.99
C ASP A 202 3.04 -26.29 -11.09
N VAL A 203 3.72 -25.92 -10.00
CA VAL A 203 4.47 -24.66 -9.88
C VAL A 203 5.90 -24.93 -9.40
N SER A 204 6.82 -24.06 -9.83
CA SER A 204 8.17 -23.94 -9.27
C SER A 204 8.25 -22.63 -8.49
N VAL A 205 8.65 -22.67 -7.22
CA VAL A 205 8.59 -21.52 -6.31
C VAL A 205 9.91 -21.27 -5.60
N THR A 206 10.16 -20.02 -5.23
CA THR A 206 11.33 -19.64 -4.42
C THR A 206 11.02 -19.67 -2.92
N GLU A 207 9.75 -19.68 -2.55
CA GLU A 207 9.25 -19.67 -1.18
C GLU A 207 8.32 -20.87 -0.93
N PRO A 208 8.34 -21.49 0.26
CA PRO A 208 7.42 -22.58 0.59
C PRO A 208 5.95 -22.14 0.50
N LEU A 209 5.11 -22.98 -0.11
CA LEU A 209 3.66 -22.77 -0.16
C LEU A 209 2.93 -23.59 0.91
N ALA A 210 1.83 -23.04 1.41
CA ALA A 210 0.97 -23.65 2.41
C ALA A 210 -0.52 -23.65 1.99
N ASN A 211 -1.28 -24.57 2.59
CA ASN A 211 -2.73 -24.58 2.43
C ASN A 211 -3.33 -23.26 2.95
N GLY A 212 -4.19 -22.65 2.15
CA GLY A 212 -4.85 -21.38 2.47
C GLY A 212 -4.15 -20.14 1.92
N ASP A 213 -2.97 -20.27 1.32
CA ASP A 213 -2.27 -19.15 0.68
C ASP A 213 -3.12 -18.50 -0.41
N GLY A 214 -3.08 -17.17 -0.47
CA GLY A 214 -3.63 -16.40 -1.57
C GLY A 214 -2.58 -16.27 -2.66
N LEU A 215 -2.86 -16.83 -3.83
CA LEU A 215 -1.97 -16.80 -4.99
C LEU A 215 -2.62 -16.00 -6.11
N ASN A 216 -1.79 -15.31 -6.87
CA ASN A 216 -2.21 -14.62 -8.09
C ASN A 216 -1.46 -15.22 -9.28
N VAL A 217 -2.16 -15.34 -10.41
CA VAL A 217 -1.53 -15.65 -11.71
C VAL A 217 -1.91 -14.58 -12.73
N MET A 218 -0.98 -14.30 -13.63
CA MET A 218 -1.20 -13.36 -14.73
C MET A 218 -1.71 -14.11 -15.96
N ILE A 219 -2.96 -13.87 -16.36
CA ILE A 219 -3.57 -14.47 -17.55
C ILE A 219 -3.92 -13.35 -18.53
N LYS A 220 -3.28 -13.32 -19.71
CA LYS A 220 -3.56 -12.32 -20.76
C LYS A 220 -3.62 -10.86 -20.26
N ARG A 221 -2.72 -10.49 -19.34
CA ARG A 221 -2.61 -9.17 -18.67
C ARG A 221 -3.61 -8.91 -17.53
N GLU A 222 -4.44 -9.88 -17.17
CA GLU A 222 -5.29 -9.81 -15.99
C GLU A 222 -4.67 -10.59 -14.83
N VAL A 223 -4.71 -9.98 -13.63
CA VAL A 223 -4.37 -10.65 -12.38
C VAL A 223 -5.59 -11.45 -11.93
N VAL A 224 -5.47 -12.77 -11.91
CA VAL A 224 -6.48 -13.70 -11.37
C VAL A 224 -5.99 -14.25 -10.05
N GLY A 225 -6.67 -13.86 -8.97
CA GLY A 225 -6.38 -14.33 -7.62
C GLY A 225 -7.22 -15.54 -7.23
N PHE A 226 -6.62 -16.51 -6.54
CA PHE A 226 -7.30 -17.65 -5.97
C PHE A 226 -6.69 -18.05 -4.64
N ARG A 227 -7.44 -18.83 -3.86
CA ARG A 227 -6.93 -19.43 -2.62
C ARG A 227 -6.48 -20.86 -2.90
N ALA A 228 -5.26 -21.20 -2.52
CA ALA A 228 -4.74 -22.56 -2.55
C ALA A 228 -5.52 -23.40 -1.52
N ASN A 229 -6.39 -24.30 -1.97
CA ASN A 229 -7.13 -25.19 -1.09
C ASN A 229 -6.23 -26.32 -0.58
N THR A 230 -5.47 -26.91 -1.49
CA THR A 230 -4.50 -27.97 -1.19
C THR A 230 -3.20 -27.65 -1.90
N VAL A 231 -2.10 -27.79 -1.18
CA VAL A 231 -0.73 -27.63 -1.66
C VAL A 231 0.03 -28.91 -1.28
N GLU A 232 0.55 -29.59 -2.28
CA GLU A 232 1.35 -30.81 -2.12
C GLU A 232 2.76 -30.58 -2.65
N LYS A 233 3.79 -30.89 -1.86
CA LYS A 233 5.17 -30.78 -2.31
C LYS A 233 5.51 -31.98 -3.20
N THR A 234 5.87 -31.71 -4.45
CA THR A 234 6.19 -32.74 -5.46
C THR A 234 7.69 -32.86 -5.74
N GLY A 235 8.50 -31.92 -5.24
CA GLY A 235 9.96 -31.94 -5.33
C GLY A 235 10.59 -30.78 -4.59
N GLU A 236 11.90 -30.59 -4.76
CA GLU A 236 12.57 -29.38 -4.29
C GLU A 236 11.99 -28.17 -5.03
N ASN A 237 11.49 -27.18 -4.26
CA ASN A 237 10.86 -25.98 -4.80
C ASN A 237 9.69 -26.23 -5.77
N ARG A 238 9.11 -27.43 -5.76
CA ARG A 238 8.01 -27.81 -6.65
C ARG A 238 6.80 -28.23 -5.85
N TYR A 239 5.65 -27.67 -6.24
CA TYR A 239 4.37 -27.94 -5.60
C TYR A 239 3.28 -28.18 -6.64
N ARG A 240 2.32 -29.02 -6.27
CA ARG A 240 1.02 -29.10 -6.91
C ARG A 240 0.01 -28.35 -6.07
N VAL A 241 -0.73 -27.44 -6.71
CA VAL A 241 -1.70 -26.56 -6.05
C VAL A 241 -3.08 -26.79 -6.64
N TRP A 242 -4.05 -27.09 -5.78
CA TRP A 242 -5.47 -27.17 -6.13
C TRP A 242 -6.18 -25.89 -5.66
N PRO A 243 -6.74 -25.08 -6.59
CA PRO A 243 -7.57 -23.94 -6.22
C PRO A 243 -8.88 -24.38 -5.53
N LYS A 244 -9.49 -23.48 -4.75
CA LYS A 244 -10.86 -23.70 -4.27
C LYS A 244 -11.84 -23.75 -5.46
N ARG A 245 -12.75 -24.74 -5.48
CA ARG A 245 -13.56 -25.15 -6.66
C ARG A 245 -14.29 -24.03 -7.43
N ASP A 246 -14.62 -22.91 -6.78
CA ASP A 246 -15.31 -21.78 -7.44
C ASP A 246 -14.37 -20.92 -8.31
N ALA A 247 -13.04 -21.07 -8.16
CA ALA A 247 -12.03 -20.32 -8.92
C ALA A 247 -11.54 -21.03 -10.19
N CYS A 248 -11.75 -22.35 -10.33
CA CYS A 248 -11.27 -23.13 -11.49
C CYS A 248 -11.95 -22.81 -12.82
N ARG A 249 -13.10 -22.12 -12.82
CA ARG A 249 -13.77 -21.70 -14.06
C ARG A 249 -13.19 -20.42 -14.67
N SER A 250 -12.28 -19.77 -13.94
CA SER A 250 -11.74 -18.43 -14.23
C SER A 250 -10.24 -18.45 -14.56
N LEU A 251 -9.59 -19.61 -14.43
CA LEU A 251 -8.17 -19.89 -14.69
C LEU A 251 -8.05 -20.70 -15.98
#